data_AF-A0A975IXJ5-F1
#
_entry.id   AF-A0A975IXJ5-F1
#
_cell.length_a   1.000
_cell.length_b   1.000
_cell.length_c   1.000
_cell.angle_alpha   90.00
_cell.angle_beta   90.00
_cell.angle_gamma   90.00
#
_symmetry.space_group_name_H-M   'P 1'
#
loop_
_entity.id
_entity.type
_entity.pdbx_description
1 polymer ?
#
loop_
_entity_poly.entity_id
_entity_poly.type
_entity_poly.pdbx_seq_one_letter_code
_entity_poly.pdbx_strand_id
1 'polypeptide(L)'
;MLCPFPPTVGSSSPWGPIQHLTPLGPDAVAVSTASHGGIRVSLTALARIPEPLHATAYSGAGWFEEDCDWAIPYLALGLDAFEPDAARAAEVWAAAVHTVRRYHPQHAAALGADGDAEGRPHG
;
A
#
# COMPACT_ATOMS: atom_id res chain seq x y z
N MET A 1 17.09 12.37 3.74
CA MET A 1 16.89 11.82 5.10
C MET A 1 15.85 10.72 5.00
N LEU A 2 16.17 9.51 5.47
CA LEU A 2 15.17 8.44 5.56
C LEU A 2 14.25 8.78 6.74
N CYS A 3 12.94 8.91 6.50
CA CYS A 3 11.99 9.07 7.59
C CYS A 3 11.96 7.76 8.41
N PRO A 4 12.04 7.84 9.75
CA PRO A 4 12.01 6.65 10.60
C PRO A 4 10.72 5.87 10.40
N PHE A 5 10.79 4.55 10.59
CA PHE A 5 9.65 3.65 10.54
C PHE A 5 9.44 3.00 11.92
N PRO A 6 8.20 2.91 12.44
CA PRO A 6 6.98 3.50 11.86
C PRO A 6 6.98 5.04 11.96
N PRO A 7 6.23 5.73 11.09
CA PRO A 7 6.02 7.17 11.23
C PRO A 7 5.20 7.49 12.47
N THR A 8 5.28 8.72 12.98
CA THR A 8 4.49 9.21 14.11
C THR A 8 3.58 10.37 13.70
N VAL A 9 2.49 10.61 14.42
CA VAL A 9 1.67 11.82 14.24
C VAL A 9 2.56 13.06 14.39
N GLY A 10 2.36 14.05 13.51
CA GLY A 10 3.18 15.27 13.41
C GLY A 10 4.48 15.11 12.64
N SER A 11 4.94 13.89 12.35
CA SER A 11 6.11 13.67 11.49
C SER A 11 5.79 13.95 10.02
N SER A 12 6.82 14.21 9.21
CA SER A 12 6.67 14.57 7.81
C SER A 12 6.38 13.35 6.92
N SER A 13 5.43 13.51 6.01
CA SER A 13 5.19 12.65 4.85
C SER A 13 5.36 13.48 3.55
N PRO A 14 5.34 12.86 2.36
CA PRO A 14 5.32 13.58 1.09
C PRO A 14 4.16 14.60 0.98
N TRP A 15 3.06 14.36 1.70
CA TRP A 15 1.84 15.18 1.67
C TRP A 15 1.70 16.08 2.90
N GLY A 16 2.79 16.32 3.63
CA GLY A 16 2.81 17.19 4.80
C GLY A 16 2.75 16.46 6.14
N PRO A 17 2.47 17.18 7.25
CA PRO A 17 2.45 16.59 8.59
C PRO A 17 1.34 15.57 8.74
N ILE A 18 1.70 14.40 9.27
CA ILE A 18 0.76 13.29 9.50
C ILE A 18 -0.21 13.65 10.62
N GLN A 19 -1.50 13.43 10.38
CA GLN A 19 -2.59 13.66 11.35
C GLN A 19 -3.15 12.36 11.91
N HIS A 20 -3.25 11.32 11.07
CA HIS A 20 -3.74 10.01 11.49
C HIS A 20 -2.84 8.88 10.98
N LEU A 21 -2.83 7.79 11.75
CA LEU A 21 -2.10 6.56 11.47
C LEU A 21 -3.03 5.37 11.67
N THR A 22 -3.07 4.46 10.71
CA THR A 22 -3.75 3.17 10.80
C THR A 22 -2.72 2.07 10.53
N PRO A 23 -2.28 1.33 11.57
CA PRO A 23 -1.37 0.21 11.38
C PRO A 23 -1.98 -0.86 10.47
N LEU A 24 -1.23 -1.32 9.48
CA LEU A 24 -1.57 -2.40 8.56
C LEU A 24 -0.54 -3.53 8.72
N GLY A 25 -0.47 -4.07 9.94
CA GLY A 25 0.53 -5.05 10.34
C GLY A 25 1.85 -4.44 10.81
N PRO A 26 2.92 -5.26 10.94
CA PRO A 26 4.19 -4.83 11.55
C PRO A 26 5.03 -3.93 10.64
N ASP A 27 4.75 -3.94 9.34
CA ASP A 27 5.64 -3.47 8.28
C ASP A 27 5.00 -2.40 7.39
N ALA A 28 3.73 -2.06 7.61
CA ALA A 28 3.01 -1.03 6.86
C ALA A 28 2.09 -0.21 7.77
N VAL A 29 1.95 1.08 7.46
CA VAL A 29 1.06 2.01 8.14
C VAL A 29 0.40 2.91 7.10
N ALA A 30 -0.92 2.92 7.06
CA ALA A 30 -1.66 3.94 6.31
C ALA A 30 -1.63 5.25 7.09
N VAL A 31 -1.40 6.35 6.39
CA VAL A 31 -1.31 7.69 6.98
C VAL A 31 -2.27 8.62 6.26
N SER A 32 -2.81 9.59 6.98
CA SER A 32 -3.50 10.74 6.36
C SER A 32 -3.02 12.06 6.95
N THR A 33 -3.05 13.08 6.12
CA THR A 33 -2.70 14.48 6.38
C THR A 33 -3.92 15.36 6.07
N ALA A 34 -3.76 16.68 6.22
CA ALA A 34 -4.84 17.63 5.93
C ALA A 34 -5.25 17.67 4.44
N SER A 35 -4.38 17.20 3.54
CA SER A 35 -4.60 17.28 2.10
C SER A 35 -4.70 15.92 1.42
N HIS A 36 -3.97 14.92 1.91
CA HIS A 36 -3.84 13.63 1.24
C HIS A 36 -3.35 12.55 2.21
N GLY A 37 -3.04 11.37 1.71
CA GLY A 37 -2.47 10.28 2.47
C GLY A 37 -1.75 9.26 1.60
N GLY A 38 -1.54 8.10 2.20
CA GLY A 38 -0.98 6.94 1.53
C GLY A 38 -0.49 5.89 2.50
N ILE A 39 0.30 4.94 2.00
CA ILE A 39 0.89 3.86 2.80
C ILE A 39 2.40 4.09 2.92
N ARG A 40 2.90 4.03 4.15
CA ARG A 40 4.33 3.90 4.45
C ARG A 40 4.63 2.43 4.72
N VAL A 41 5.70 1.90 4.11
CA VAL A 41 6.22 0.55 4.42
C VAL A 41 7.64 0.59 4.99
N SER A 42 8.05 -0.39 5.79
CA SER A 42 9.44 -0.51 6.22
C SER A 42 10.38 -0.75 5.01
N LEU A 43 11.68 -0.45 5.13
CA LEU A 43 12.62 -0.74 4.04
C LEU A 43 12.74 -2.26 3.78
N THR A 44 12.60 -3.07 4.82
CA THR A 44 12.55 -4.53 4.72
C THR A 44 11.31 -4.98 3.94
N ALA A 45 10.17 -4.34 4.15
CA ALA A 45 8.95 -4.62 3.39
C ALA A 45 9.03 -4.13 1.95
N LEU A 46 9.61 -2.96 1.70
CA LEU A 46 9.87 -2.45 0.36
C LEU A 46 10.65 -3.48 -0.47
N ALA A 47 11.67 -4.12 0.11
CA ALA A 47 12.46 -5.14 -0.57
C ALA A 47 11.67 -6.41 -0.98
N ARG A 48 10.46 -6.62 -0.43
CA ARG A 48 9.56 -7.71 -0.83
C ARG A 48 8.60 -7.33 -1.95
N ILE A 49 8.44 -6.03 -2.23
CA ILE A 49 7.68 -5.52 -3.37
C ILE A 49 8.53 -5.70 -4.64
N PRO A 50 7.95 -6.03 -5.81
CA PRO A 50 8.69 -6.06 -7.07
C PRO A 50 9.47 -4.77 -7.33
N GLU A 51 10.75 -4.89 -7.70
CA GLU A 51 11.67 -3.74 -7.85
C GLU A 51 11.16 -2.61 -8.75
N PRO A 52 10.50 -2.88 -9.91
CA PRO A 52 9.93 -1.82 -10.75
C PRO A 52 8.84 -0.99 -10.06
N LEU A 53 8.30 -1.47 -8.93
CA LEU A 53 7.25 -0.83 -8.16
C LEU A 53 7.77 -0.16 -6.88
N HIS A 54 9.10 -0.17 -6.64
CA HIS A 54 9.68 0.55 -5.49
C HIS A 54 9.55 2.07 -5.62
N ALA A 55 9.48 2.54 -6.86
CA ALA A 55 9.27 3.94 -7.19
C ALA A 55 8.42 4.04 -8.47
N THR A 56 7.47 4.97 -8.46
CA THR A 56 6.59 5.28 -9.59
C THR A 56 6.60 6.80 -9.77
N ALA A 57 5.67 7.37 -10.53
CA ALA A 57 5.44 8.82 -10.53
C ALA A 57 4.95 9.37 -9.18
N TYR A 58 4.32 8.54 -8.34
CA TYR A 58 3.67 8.95 -7.08
C TYR A 58 4.17 8.17 -5.85
N SER A 59 5.14 7.26 -6.04
CA SER A 59 5.76 6.46 -4.99
C SER A 59 7.27 6.63 -4.96
N GLY A 60 7.84 6.56 -3.77
CA GLY A 60 9.28 6.57 -3.59
C GLY A 60 9.69 6.51 -2.13
N ALA A 61 10.90 5.98 -1.88
CA ALA A 61 11.44 5.82 -0.53
C ALA A 61 10.49 5.09 0.45
N GLY A 62 9.69 4.16 -0.07
CA GLY A 62 8.70 3.37 0.67
C GLY A 62 7.44 4.14 1.09
N TRP A 63 7.12 5.23 0.39
CA TRP A 63 5.80 5.88 0.42
C TRP A 63 5.04 5.55 -0.86
N PHE A 64 3.74 5.27 -0.71
CA PHE A 64 2.81 4.97 -1.78
C PHE A 64 1.55 5.82 -1.62
N GLU A 65 1.23 6.61 -2.64
CA GLU A 65 0.15 7.60 -2.62
C GLU A 65 -1.27 6.98 -2.63
N GLU A 66 -2.23 7.63 -1.94
CA GLU A 66 -3.55 7.04 -1.64
C GLU A 66 -4.53 6.88 -2.80
N ASP A 67 -4.38 7.62 -3.90
CA ASP A 67 -5.32 7.59 -5.02
C ASP A 67 -4.96 6.49 -6.02
N CYS A 68 -3.65 6.25 -6.24
CA CYS A 68 -3.18 5.39 -7.32
C CYS A 68 -2.22 4.28 -6.90
N ASP A 69 -1.42 4.49 -5.85
CA ASP A 69 -0.27 3.63 -5.57
C ASP A 69 -0.42 2.78 -4.31
N TRP A 70 -1.33 3.13 -3.40
CA TRP A 70 -1.58 2.41 -2.15
C TRP A 70 -1.84 0.91 -2.35
N ALA A 71 -2.43 0.56 -3.49
CA ALA A 71 -2.78 -0.81 -3.83
C ALA A 71 -1.55 -1.69 -4.10
N ILE A 72 -0.42 -1.09 -4.48
CA ILE A 72 0.85 -1.80 -4.72
C ILE A 72 1.32 -2.53 -3.46
N PRO A 73 1.65 -1.85 -2.34
CA PRO A 73 2.09 -2.52 -1.12
C PRO A 73 0.96 -3.35 -0.51
N TYR A 74 -0.31 -2.95 -0.68
CA TYR A 74 -1.44 -3.71 -0.16
C TYR A 74 -1.49 -5.13 -0.74
N LEU A 75 -1.41 -5.26 -2.07
CA LEU A 75 -1.40 -6.56 -2.74
C LEU A 75 -0.06 -7.28 -2.58
N ALA A 76 1.05 -6.60 -2.81
CA ALA A 76 2.39 -7.23 -2.80
C ALA A 76 2.77 -7.82 -1.44
N LEU A 77 2.25 -7.24 -0.35
CA LEU A 77 2.56 -7.67 1.02
C LEU A 77 1.43 -8.43 1.70
N GLY A 78 0.29 -8.64 1.03
CA GLY A 78 -0.88 -9.32 1.61
C GLY A 78 -1.43 -8.58 2.84
N LEU A 79 -1.59 -7.25 2.73
CA LEU A 79 -2.02 -6.43 3.88
C LEU A 79 -3.48 -6.69 4.30
N ASP A 80 -4.27 -7.36 3.45
CA ASP A 80 -5.63 -7.78 3.75
C ASP A 80 -5.70 -8.74 4.96
N ALA A 81 -4.61 -9.44 5.27
CA ALA A 81 -4.51 -10.29 6.46
C ALA A 81 -4.56 -9.49 7.78
N PHE A 82 -4.36 -8.17 7.74
CA PHE A 82 -4.38 -7.28 8.90
C PHE A 82 -5.64 -6.43 9.00
N GLU A 83 -6.60 -6.61 8.08
CA GLU A 83 -7.90 -5.95 8.16
C GLU A 83 -8.72 -6.53 9.34
N PRO A 84 -9.62 -5.73 9.95
CA PRO A 84 -10.32 -6.10 11.18
C PRO A 84 -11.22 -7.32 11.03
N ASP A 85 -11.70 -7.60 9.82
CA ASP A 85 -12.54 -8.75 9.50
C ASP A 85 -12.43 -9.13 8.02
N ALA A 86 -12.95 -10.33 7.69
CA ALA A 86 -12.88 -10.88 6.34
C ALA A 86 -13.72 -10.12 5.30
N ALA A 87 -14.81 -9.46 5.72
CA ALA A 87 -15.65 -8.69 4.80
C ALA A 87 -14.90 -7.43 4.38
N ARG A 88 -14.28 -6.74 5.34
CA ARG A 88 -13.40 -5.60 5.10
C ARG A 88 -12.19 -5.99 4.26
N ALA A 89 -11.54 -7.09 4.58
CA ALA A 89 -10.42 -7.63 3.80
C ALA A 89 -10.79 -7.83 2.32
N ALA A 90 -11.94 -8.46 2.05
CA ALA A 90 -12.43 -8.70 0.70
C ALA A 90 -12.78 -7.40 -0.03
N GLU A 91 -13.43 -6.44 0.64
CA GLU A 91 -13.77 -5.13 0.09
C GLU A 91 -12.51 -4.36 -0.35
N VAL A 92 -11.55 -4.22 0.55
CA VAL A 92 -10.32 -3.45 0.27
C VAL A 92 -9.44 -4.15 -0.75
N TRP A 93 -9.37 -5.48 -0.71
CA TRP A 93 -8.65 -6.25 -1.73
C TRP A 93 -9.25 -6.03 -3.12
N ALA A 94 -10.58 -6.06 -3.26
CA ALA A 94 -11.24 -5.78 -4.53
C ALA A 94 -10.97 -4.34 -5.01
N ALA A 95 -10.98 -3.37 -4.10
CA ALA A 95 -10.60 -1.99 -4.40
C ALA A 95 -9.14 -1.89 -4.86
N ALA A 96 -8.21 -2.60 -4.21
CA ALA A 96 -6.79 -2.62 -4.57
C ALA A 96 -6.57 -3.20 -5.98
N VAL A 97 -7.25 -4.31 -6.31
CA VAL A 97 -7.20 -4.90 -7.66
C VAL A 97 -7.72 -3.91 -8.70
N HIS A 98 -8.86 -3.25 -8.43
CA HIS A 98 -9.39 -2.24 -9.34
C HIS A 98 -8.41 -1.07 -9.54
N THR A 99 -7.79 -0.57 -8.46
CA THR A 99 -6.80 0.51 -8.52
C THR A 99 -5.58 0.12 -9.34
N VAL A 100 -4.98 -1.05 -9.10
CA VAL A 100 -3.82 -1.51 -9.88
C VAL A 100 -4.16 -1.69 -11.35
N ARG A 101 -5.33 -2.26 -11.69
CA ARG A 101 -5.78 -2.39 -13.09
C ARG A 101 -5.93 -1.03 -13.78
N ARG A 102 -6.36 0.00 -13.04
CA ARG A 102 -6.58 1.34 -13.56
C ARG A 102 -5.28 2.13 -13.75
N TYR A 103 -4.39 2.10 -12.76
CA TYR A 103 -3.21 2.98 -12.72
C TYR A 103 -1.90 2.29 -13.08
N HIS A 104 -1.82 0.96 -12.88
CA HIS A 104 -0.62 0.14 -13.12
C HIS A 104 -0.93 -1.13 -13.92
N PRO A 105 -1.66 -1.06 -15.05
CA PRO A 105 -2.10 -2.24 -15.79
C PRO A 105 -0.95 -3.16 -16.21
N GLN A 106 0.22 -2.59 -16.53
CA GLN A 106 1.42 -3.34 -16.89
C GLN A 106 2.02 -4.16 -15.74
N HIS A 107 1.63 -3.88 -14.49
CA HIS A 107 2.12 -4.56 -13.30
C HIS A 107 1.04 -5.42 -12.61
N ALA A 108 -0.20 -5.42 -13.11
CA ALA A 108 -1.30 -6.17 -12.50
C ALA A 108 -0.97 -7.65 -12.33
N ALA A 109 -0.37 -8.30 -13.33
CA ALA A 109 0.03 -9.70 -13.24
C ALA A 109 1.10 -9.96 -12.16
N ALA A 110 2.06 -9.05 -12.01
CA ALA A 110 3.10 -9.16 -10.98
C ALA A 110 2.54 -9.04 -9.56
N LEU A 111 1.35 -8.46 -9.41
CA LEU A 111 0.63 -8.27 -8.14
C LEU A 111 -0.53 -9.26 -7.96
N GLY A 112 -0.69 -10.24 -8.85
CA GLY A 112 -1.81 -11.19 -8.82
C GLY A 112 -3.18 -10.55 -9.07
N ALA A 113 -3.21 -9.39 -9.72
CA ALA A 113 -4.40 -8.59 -10.00
C ALA A 113 -4.91 -8.75 -11.45
N ASP A 114 -4.36 -9.67 -12.24
CA ASP A 114 -4.74 -9.95 -13.63
C ASP A 114 -5.85 -11.02 -13.77
N GLY A 115 -6.07 -11.85 -12.76
CA GLY A 115 -7.12 -12.88 -12.74
C GLY A 115 -8.49 -12.39 -12.25
N ASP A 116 -9.57 -13.10 -12.61
CA ASP A 116 -10.88 -12.90 -11.99
C ASP A 116 -10.82 -13.21 -10.48
N ALA A 117 -11.67 -12.57 -9.68
CA ALA A 117 -11.63 -12.57 -8.20
C ALA A 117 -11.67 -13.96 -7.52
N GLU A 118 -11.82 -15.04 -8.28
CA GLU A 118 -11.74 -16.43 -7.80
C GLU A 118 -10.29 -16.96 -7.66
N GLY A 119 -9.28 -16.26 -8.16
CA GLY A 119 -7.89 -16.73 -8.22
C GLY A 119 -7.03 -16.53 -6.97
N ARG A 120 -7.59 -16.40 -5.76
CA ARG A 120 -6.79 -16.21 -4.53
C ARG A 120 -6.04 -17.52 -4.18
N PRO A 121 -4.69 -17.54 -4.14
CA PRO A 121 -4.00 -18.63 -3.47
C PRO A 121 -4.30 -18.51 -1.97
N HIS A 122 -5.05 -19.47 -1.44
CA HIS A 122 -5.12 -19.68 0.01
C HIS A 122 -3.73 -20.14 0.47
N GLY A 123 -3.01 -19.24 1.14
CA GLY A 123 -1.76 -19.52 1.83
C GLY A 123 -1.83 -19.00 3.25
#